data_AF-A0A537R8A3-F1
#
_entry.id   AF-A0A537R8A3-F1
#
_cell.length_a   1.000
_cell.length_b   1.000
_cell.length_c   1.000
_cell.angle_alpha   90.00
_cell.angle_beta   90.00
_cell.angle_gamma   90.00
#
_symmetry.space_group_name_H-M   'P 1'
#
loop_
_entity.id
_entity.type
_entity.pdbx_description
1 polymer ?
#
loop_
_entity_poly.entity_id
_entity_poly.type
_entity_poly.pdbx_seq_one_letter_code
_entity_poly.pdbx_strand_id
1 'polypeptide(L)' 'MKITDVTLTLFAWESIPSTIYGHHTARPTGKSDLGLLAVATDQGVTGHAFLGTSSNPASLDGPGLIRFLKPLLI' A
#
# COMPACT_ATOMS: atom_id res chain seq x y z
N MET A 1 -15.18 -17.98 -7.66
CA MET A 1 -14.63 -16.62 -7.57
C MET A 1 -14.82 -16.10 -6.15
N LYS A 2 -13.95 -16.56 -5.27
CA LYS A 2 -13.82 -16.14 -3.87
C LYS A 2 -12.37 -15.74 -3.62
N ILE A 3 -12.16 -14.74 -2.77
CA ILE A 3 -10.81 -14.36 -2.34
C ILE A 3 -10.33 -15.40 -1.33
N THR A 4 -9.09 -15.87 -1.47
CA THR A 4 -8.49 -16.89 -0.61
C THR A 4 -7.24 -16.38 0.11
N ASP A 5 -6.59 -15.35 -0.43
CA ASP A 5 -5.49 -14.68 0.25
C ASP A 5 -5.43 -13.19 -0.09
N VAL A 6 -4.93 -12.43 0.88
CA VAL A 6 -4.64 -11.01 0.79
C VAL A 6 -3.27 -10.80 1.41
N THR A 7 -2.29 -10.39 0.61
CA THR A 7 -0.91 -10.17 1.06
C THR A 7 -0.49 -8.73 0.73
N LEU A 8 0.14 -8.07 1.70
CA LEU A 8 0.73 -6.73 1.52
C LEU A 8 2.25 -6.81 1.72
N THR A 9 3.00 -6.49 0.68
CA THR A 9 4.46 -6.39 0.74
C THR A 9 4.87 -4.93 0.80
N LEU A 10 5.55 -4.53 1.87
CA LEU A 10 6.10 -3.17 2.01
C LEU A 10 7.54 -3.12 1.49
N PHE A 11 7.88 -2.04 0.78
CA PHE A 11 9.23 -1.77 0.29
C PHE A 11 9.58 -0.30 0.49
N ALA A 12 10.82 -0.07 0.93
CA ALA A 12 11.33 1.27 1.20
C ALA A 12 11.43 2.08 -0.10
N TRP A 13 11.03 3.34 -0.04
CA TRP A 13 11.22 4.33 -1.08
C TRP A 13 12.11 5.45 -0.56
N GLU A 14 13.38 5.37 -0.89
CA GLU A 14 14.41 6.27 -0.41
C GLU A 14 14.76 7.36 -1.43
N SER A 15 15.47 8.39 -0.97
CA SER A 15 16.01 9.47 -1.81
C SER A 15 14.95 10.18 -2.66
N ILE A 16 13.75 10.35 -2.11
CA ILE A 16 12.65 11.06 -2.77
C ILE A 16 13.03 12.54 -2.89
N PRO A 17 13.05 13.12 -4.12
CA PRO A 17 13.32 14.54 -4.27
C PRO A 17 12.34 15.40 -3.49
N SER A 18 12.82 16.52 -2.95
CA SER A 18 11.93 17.50 -2.34
C SER A 18 11.10 18.18 -3.42
N THR A 19 9.87 17.70 -3.60
CA THR A 19 8.91 18.21 -4.59
C THR A 19 7.69 18.78 -3.88
N ILE A 20 7.22 19.94 -4.34
CA ILE A 20 5.99 20.58 -3.88
C ILE A 20 4.91 20.36 -4.93
N TYR A 21 3.92 19.53 -4.63
CA TYR A 21 2.80 19.25 -5.54
C TYR A 21 1.62 20.24 -5.37
N GLY A 22 1.63 21.04 -4.30
CA GLY A 22 0.68 22.12 -4.04
C GLY A 22 0.93 22.80 -2.68
N HIS A 23 0.30 23.96 -2.43
CA HIS A 23 0.51 24.71 -1.18
C HIS A 23 0.05 23.95 0.09
N HIS A 24 -0.91 23.03 -0.02
CA HIS A 24 -1.49 22.32 1.12
C HIS A 24 -1.04 20.86 1.23
N THR A 25 -0.22 20.37 0.29
CA THR A 25 0.28 18.99 0.35
C THR A 25 1.47 18.90 1.29
N ALA A 26 1.44 17.93 2.20
CA ALA A 26 2.60 17.60 3.03
C ALA A 26 3.83 17.32 2.13
N ARG A 27 4.97 17.90 2.48
CA ARG A 27 6.20 17.73 1.71
C ARG A 27 6.76 16.32 1.97
N PRO A 28 7.27 15.63 0.94
CA PRO A 28 8.04 14.40 1.13
C PRO A 28 9.22 14.65 2.09
N THR A 29 9.44 13.75 3.04
CA THR A 29 10.52 13.84 4.04
C THR A 29 11.86 13.27 3.53
N GLY A 30 11.95 12.97 2.23
CA GLY A 30 13.08 12.31 1.59
C GLY A 30 13.01 10.78 1.62
N LYS A 31 12.11 10.20 2.41
CA LYS A 31 11.87 8.75 2.51
C LYS A 31 10.38 8.45 2.73
N SER A 32 9.95 7.30 2.22
CA SER A 32 8.61 6.73 2.41
C SER A 32 8.69 5.21 2.26
N ASP A 33 7.55 4.54 2.25
CA ASP A 33 7.43 3.16 1.80
C ASP A 33 6.15 3.00 0.97
N LEU A 34 6.22 2.10 0.01
CA LEU A 34 5.12 1.71 -0.84
C LEU A 34 4.71 0.27 -0.51
N GLY A 35 3.44 -0.03 -0.74
CA GLY A 35 2.88 -1.35 -0.54
C GLY A 35 2.43 -1.96 -1.87
N LEU A 36 2.80 -3.21 -2.15
CA LEU A 36 2.18 -4.00 -3.21
C LEU A 36 1.15 -4.93 -2.56
N LEU A 37 -0.12 -4.67 -2.83
CA LEU A 37 -1.22 -5.51 -2.42
C LEU A 37 -1.46 -6.56 -3.50
N ALA A 38 -1.47 -7.83 -3.09
CA ALA A 38 -1.89 -8.96 -3.91
C ALA A 38 -3.16 -9.58 -3.31
N VAL A 39 -4.19 -9.76 -4.14
CA VAL A 39 -5.45 -10.42 -3.76
C VAL A 39 -5.64 -11.62 -4.66
N ALA A 40 -5.56 -12.82 -4.09
CA ALA A 40 -5.65 -14.09 -4.82
C ALA A 40 -7.04 -14.73 -4.66
N THR A 41 -7.48 -15.44 -5.69
CA THR A 41 -8.78 -16.14 -5.70
C THR A 41 -8.65 -17.64 -5.84
N ASP A 42 -9.74 -18.34 -5.52
CA ASP A 42 -9.91 -19.79 -5.71
C ASP A 42 -9.85 -20.27 -7.17
N GLN A 43 -9.78 -19.35 -8.14
CA GLN A 43 -9.68 -19.65 -9.58
C GLN A 43 -8.30 -19.37 -10.16
N GLY A 44 -7.29 -19.10 -9.31
CA GLY A 44 -5.92 -18.82 -9.77
C GLY A 44 -5.72 -17.43 -10.37
N VAL A 45 -6.68 -16.51 -10.18
CA VAL A 45 -6.54 -15.10 -10.57
C VAL A 45 -6.00 -14.29 -9.39
N THR A 46 -4.99 -13.44 -9.66
CA THR A 46 -4.42 -12.50 -8.68
C THR A 46 -4.50 -11.07 -9.18
N GLY A 47 -5.22 -10.22 -8.44
CA GLY A 47 -5.25 -8.78 -8.65
C GLY A 47 -4.13 -8.08 -7.88
N HIS A 48 -3.59 -7.00 -8.44
CA HIS A 48 -2.51 -6.22 -7.82
C HIS A 48 -2.88 -4.74 -7.73
N ALA A 49 -2.49 -4.08 -6.64
CA ALA A 49 -2.64 -2.64 -6.45
C ALA A 49 -1.46 -2.09 -5.63
N PHE A 50 -1.15 -0.80 -5.83
CA PHE A 50 -0.18 -0.09 -4.99
C PHE A 50 -0.87 0.69 -3.87
N LEU A 51 -0.18 0.78 -2.73
CA LEU A 51 -0.53 1.60 -1.57
C LEU A 51 0.62 2.53 -1.23
N GLY A 52 0.30 3.66 -0.61
CA GLY A 52 1.26 4.67 -0.18
C GLY A 52 1.61 5.69 -1.25
N THR A 53 2.21 6.79 -0.78
CA THR A 53 2.68 7.92 -1.58
C THR A 53 3.99 8.45 -1.00
N SER A 54 4.61 9.43 -1.67
CA SER A 54 5.82 10.09 -1.16
C SER A 54 5.64 10.84 0.17
N SER A 55 4.40 11.20 0.53
CA SER A 55 4.07 11.98 1.73
C SER A 55 3.13 11.26 2.70
N ASN A 56 2.57 10.12 2.31
CA ASN A 56 1.74 9.24 3.14
C ASN A 56 2.19 7.79 2.90
N PRO A 57 3.12 7.25 3.71
CA PRO A 57 3.68 5.91 3.53
C PRO A 57 2.63 4.80 3.64
N ALA A 58 2.81 3.70 2.91
CA ALA A 58 1.90 2.56 2.96
C ALA A 58 1.86 1.89 4.34
N SER A 59 2.94 1.98 5.12
CA SER A 59 3.06 1.47 6.48
C SER A 59 2.09 2.13 7.48
N LEU A 60 1.52 3.30 7.17
CA LEU A 60 0.52 3.93 8.03
C LEU A 60 -0.83 3.22 7.94
N ASP A 61 -1.29 2.89 6.73
CA ASP A 61 -2.61 2.30 6.48
C ASP A 61 -2.57 0.77 6.37
N GLY A 62 -1.45 0.22 5.90
CA GLY A 62 -1.25 -1.19 5.59
C GLY A 62 -1.54 -2.15 6.75
N PRO A 63 -1.03 -1.90 7.97
CA PRO A 63 -1.36 -2.74 9.14
C PRO A 63 -2.85 -2.76 9.46
N GLY A 64 -3.55 -1.63 9.29
CA GLY A 64 -4.99 -1.54 9.48
C GLY A 64 -5.76 -2.37 8.45
N LEU A 65 -5.36 -2.29 7.19
CA LEU A 65 -5.92 -3.11 6.10
C LEU A 65 -5.80 -4.60 6.41
N ILE A 66 -4.60 -5.07 6.79
CA ILE A 66 -4.37 -6.49 7.08
C ILE A 66 -5.12 -6.92 8.36
N ARG A 67 -5.16 -6.08 9.39
CA ARG A 67 -5.79 -6.45 10.66
C ARG A 67 -7.31 -6.47 10.59
N PHE A 68 -7.92 -5.53 9.86
CA PHE A 68 -9.36 -5.30 9.93
C PHE A 68 -10.10 -5.62 8.62
N LEU A 69 -9.48 -5.42 7.45
CA LEU A 69 -10.15 -5.65 6.17
C LEU A 69 -9.91 -7.06 5.62
N LYS A 70 -8.69 -7.61 5.73
CA LYS A 70 -8.40 -9.00 5.29
C LYS A 70 -9.41 -10.02 5.83
N PRO A 71 -9.81 -10.02 7.13
CA PRO A 71 -10.78 -10.98 7.65
C PRO A 71 -12.21 -10.84 7.10
N LEU A 72 -12.54 -9.70 6.49
CA LEU A 72 -13.86 -9.48 5.86
C LEU A 72 -13.89 -9.91 4.39
N LEU A 73 -12.71 -10.11 3.79
CA LEU A 73 -12.55 -10.46 2.37
C LEU A 73 -12.43 -11.97 2.14
N ILE A 74 -11.87 -12.71 3.10
CA ILE A 74 -11.56 -14.15 3.01
C ILE A 74 -12.64 -14.98 3.70
#